data_AF-A0A9P6NTQ9-F1
#
_entry.id   AF-A0A9P6NTQ9-F1
#
_cell.length_a   1.000
_cell.length_b   1.000
_cell.length_c   1.000
_cell.angle_alpha   90.00
_cell.angle_beta   90.00
_cell.angle_gamma   90.00
#
_symmetry.space_group_name_H-M   'P 1'
#
loop_
_entity.id
_entity.type
_entity.pdbx_description
1 polymer ?
#
loop_
_entity_poly.entity_id
_entity_poly.type
_entity_poly.pdbx_seq_one_letter_code
_entity_poly.pdbx_strand_id
1 'polypeptide(L)'
;MSEFPTGWFYIKSLLSNKVLQPLSGSFEPTRLVVVDQKYGDEAVAQLWKYENGYIINKATGLCLDYEHGNYKRLGDIHICQWHRKVGKEAHNQKWLYRTHNLISSVDDINRVLDIKGGSMLPGAEVLLRKLETNQGSHPASQRWLIEIQTEQGVPQALAVYDSDQITGSFAAPIESSNPWTTFDTTEDEPGIGQNSYYPS
;
A
#
# COMPACT_ATOMS: atom_id res chain seq x y z
N MET A 1 -6.49 0.53 -21.07
CA MET A 1 -6.84 1.23 -19.81
C MET A 1 -6.85 0.18 -18.71
N SER A 2 -6.31 0.47 -17.54
CA SER A 2 -6.44 -0.42 -16.37
C SER A 2 -7.72 -0.04 -15.64
N GLU A 3 -8.53 -1.01 -15.22
CA GLU A 3 -9.79 -0.72 -14.52
C GLU A 3 -9.62 -0.93 -13.02
N PHE A 4 -10.42 -0.22 -12.22
CA PHE A 4 -10.54 -0.57 -10.81
C PHE A 4 -11.22 -1.94 -10.69
N PRO A 5 -10.76 -2.81 -9.78
CA PRO A 5 -11.39 -4.09 -9.55
C PRO A 5 -12.74 -3.91 -8.86
N THR A 6 -13.58 -4.94 -8.97
CA THR A 6 -14.77 -5.09 -8.14
C THR A 6 -14.38 -5.49 -6.72
N GLY A 7 -15.12 -5.00 -5.72
CA GLY A 7 -14.90 -5.34 -4.30
C GLY A 7 -14.06 -4.33 -3.54
N TRP A 8 -13.62 -4.75 -2.34
CA TRP A 8 -12.80 -3.91 -1.45
C TRP A 8 -11.31 -4.10 -1.74
N PHE A 9 -10.56 -3.00 -1.75
CA PHE A 9 -9.14 -2.99 -2.04
C PHE A 9 -8.39 -1.97 -1.19
N TYR A 10 -7.08 -2.20 -1.04
CA TYR A 10 -6.13 -1.21 -0.56
C TYR A 10 -5.59 -0.40 -1.74
N ILE A 11 -5.33 0.88 -1.50
CA ILE A 11 -4.58 1.74 -2.41
C ILE A 11 -3.16 1.83 -1.87
N LYS A 12 -2.26 0.98 -2.40
CA LYS A 12 -0.90 0.77 -1.90
C LYS A 12 0.12 1.57 -2.70
N SER A 13 0.93 2.36 -2.03
CA SER A 13 2.02 3.13 -2.63
C SER A 13 3.11 2.19 -3.13
N LEU A 14 3.52 2.33 -4.39
CA LEU A 14 4.71 1.64 -4.91
C LEU A 14 6.03 2.24 -4.39
N LEU A 15 5.98 3.42 -3.80
CA LEU A 15 7.15 4.07 -3.20
C LEU A 15 7.53 3.44 -1.85
N SER A 16 6.54 3.11 -1.01
CA SER A 16 6.76 2.76 0.40
C SER A 16 6.04 1.51 0.90
N ASN A 17 5.24 0.85 0.05
CA ASN A 17 4.32 -0.24 0.41
C ASN A 17 3.25 0.12 1.46
N LYS A 18 3.14 1.40 1.83
CA LYS A 18 2.10 1.93 2.71
C LYS A 18 0.79 2.12 1.96
N VAL A 19 -0.31 2.17 2.70
CA VAL A 19 -1.66 2.25 2.14
C VAL A 19 -2.34 3.58 2.49
N LEU A 20 -3.24 4.01 1.62
CA LEU A 20 -4.02 5.24 1.78
C LEU A 20 -5.06 5.08 2.89
N GLN A 21 -5.09 6.03 3.82
CA GLN A 21 -6.04 6.07 4.94
C GLN A 21 -6.43 7.52 5.26
N PRO A 22 -7.65 7.77 5.77
CA PRO A 22 -7.95 9.03 6.47
C PRO A 22 -6.93 9.32 7.58
N LEU A 23 -6.58 10.60 7.74
CA LEU A 23 -5.71 11.05 8.83
C LEU A 23 -6.23 10.56 10.17
N SER A 24 -5.36 9.89 10.92
CA SER A 24 -5.68 9.24 12.21
C SER A 24 -6.85 8.24 12.16
N GLY A 25 -7.21 7.73 10.97
CA GLY A 25 -8.35 6.82 10.80
C GLY A 25 -9.71 7.50 11.04
N SER A 26 -9.80 8.82 10.86
CA SER A 26 -11.00 9.60 11.14
C SER A 26 -12.24 9.09 10.38
N PHE A 27 -13.38 9.14 11.05
CA PHE A 27 -14.70 8.91 10.45
C PHE A 27 -15.28 10.15 9.78
N GLU A 28 -14.69 11.32 10.04
CA GLU A 28 -15.11 12.62 9.51
C GLU A 28 -14.34 13.00 8.23
N PRO A 29 -14.84 13.98 7.45
CA PRO A 29 -14.08 14.53 6.35
C PRO A 29 -12.71 15.04 6.79
N THR A 30 -11.66 14.49 6.18
CA THR A 30 -10.28 14.79 6.54
C THR A 30 -9.33 14.49 5.39
N ARG A 31 -8.10 14.99 5.49
CA ARG A 31 -7.03 14.68 4.54
C ARG A 31 -6.63 13.22 4.60
N LEU A 32 -6.10 12.73 3.49
CA LEU A 32 -5.57 11.37 3.40
C LEU A 32 -4.06 11.36 3.53
N VAL A 33 -3.59 10.30 4.17
CA VAL A 33 -2.18 10.02 4.42
C VAL A 33 -1.85 8.58 4.02
N VAL A 34 -0.56 8.27 3.88
CA VAL A 34 -0.10 6.89 3.78
C VAL A 34 0.33 6.36 5.15
N VAL A 35 -0.05 5.13 5.48
CA VAL A 35 0.27 4.46 6.75
C VAL A 35 0.58 2.99 6.53
N ASP A 36 1.13 2.33 7.56
CA ASP A 36 1.33 0.88 7.51
C ASP A 36 0.01 0.14 7.34
N GLN A 37 0.05 -0.91 6.51
CA GLN A 37 -1.13 -1.70 6.19
C GLN A 37 -1.55 -2.56 7.38
N LYS A 38 -2.84 -2.52 7.67
CA LYS A 38 -3.53 -3.32 8.68
C LYS A 38 -4.38 -4.39 8.01
N TYR A 39 -4.79 -5.39 8.80
CA TYR A 39 -5.58 -6.52 8.33
C TYR A 39 -6.77 -6.78 9.27
N GLY A 40 -7.72 -7.60 8.83
CA GLY A 40 -8.93 -7.91 9.62
C GLY A 40 -9.79 -6.66 9.90
N ASP A 41 -10.35 -6.59 11.10
CA ASP A 41 -11.29 -5.53 11.50
C ASP A 41 -10.64 -4.15 11.58
N GLU A 42 -9.34 -4.09 11.83
CA GLU A 42 -8.60 -2.81 11.90
C GLU A 42 -8.34 -2.19 10.52
N ALA A 43 -8.56 -2.94 9.45
CA ALA A 43 -8.30 -2.50 8.08
C ALA A 43 -9.43 -1.64 7.49
N VAL A 44 -10.59 -1.53 8.13
CA VAL A 44 -11.79 -0.88 7.54
C VAL A 44 -11.54 0.56 7.07
N ALA A 45 -10.70 1.33 7.76
CA ALA A 45 -10.35 2.68 7.36
C ALA A 45 -9.40 2.75 6.15
N GLN A 46 -8.72 1.65 5.83
CA GLN A 46 -7.74 1.52 4.74
C GLN A 46 -8.31 0.85 3.49
N LEU A 47 -9.57 0.40 3.56
CA LEU A 47 -10.27 -0.29 2.49
C LEU A 47 -11.15 0.68 1.71
N TRP A 48 -11.07 0.55 0.38
CA TRP A 48 -11.76 1.38 -0.57
C TRP A 48 -12.48 0.51 -1.59
N LYS A 49 -13.57 1.02 -2.18
CA LYS A 49 -14.24 0.39 -3.34
C LYS A 49 -14.46 1.40 -4.44
N TYR A 50 -14.55 0.94 -5.67
CA TYR A 50 -14.86 1.79 -6.81
C TYR A 50 -16.29 1.55 -7.30
N GLU A 51 -17.11 2.60 -7.35
CA GLU A 51 -18.48 2.52 -7.84
C GLU A 51 -18.84 3.79 -8.61
N ASN A 52 -19.25 3.67 -9.88
CA ASN A 52 -19.75 4.78 -10.70
C ASN A 52 -18.83 6.01 -10.72
N GLY A 53 -17.51 5.80 -10.80
CA GLY A 53 -16.51 6.87 -10.81
C GLY A 53 -16.02 7.31 -9.43
N TYR A 54 -16.67 6.89 -8.35
CA TYR A 54 -16.29 7.25 -6.98
C TYR A 54 -15.39 6.17 -6.38
N ILE A 55 -14.39 6.59 -5.61
CA ILE A 55 -13.61 5.71 -4.73
C ILE A 55 -14.13 5.96 -3.31
N ILE A 56 -14.72 4.95 -2.68
CA ILE A 56 -15.51 5.07 -1.45
C ILE A 56 -14.80 4.32 -0.32
N ASN A 57 -14.61 4.98 0.83
CA ASN A 57 -14.01 4.36 2.01
C ASN A 57 -14.99 3.40 2.70
N LYS A 58 -14.52 2.22 3.13
CA LYS A 58 -15.34 1.19 3.77
C LYS A 58 -15.86 1.62 5.14
N ALA A 59 -15.02 2.26 5.96
CA ALA A 59 -15.39 2.65 7.31
C ALA A 59 -16.41 3.80 7.36
N THR A 60 -16.32 4.74 6.41
CA THR A 60 -17.05 6.01 6.49
C THR A 60 -18.13 6.19 5.42
N GLY A 61 -18.04 5.46 4.30
CA GLY A 61 -18.87 5.72 3.12
C GLY A 61 -18.56 7.06 2.41
N LEU A 62 -17.55 7.80 2.87
CA LEU A 62 -17.09 9.04 2.24
C LEU A 62 -16.27 8.73 0.98
N CYS A 63 -16.27 9.68 0.04
CA CYS A 63 -15.61 9.55 -1.25
C CYS A 63 -14.23 10.21 -1.23
N LEU A 64 -13.27 9.63 -1.95
CA LEU A 64 -12.01 10.27 -2.32
C LEU A 64 -12.30 11.57 -3.07
N ASP A 65 -11.72 12.66 -2.60
CA ASP A 65 -11.97 14.03 -3.04
C ASP A 65 -10.64 14.78 -3.09
N TYR A 66 -10.55 15.83 -3.91
CA TYR A 66 -9.48 16.82 -3.79
C TYR A 66 -10.04 18.17 -3.35
N GLU A 67 -9.41 18.77 -2.35
CA GLU A 67 -9.97 19.91 -1.62
C GLU A 67 -10.35 21.07 -2.56
N HIS A 68 -11.47 21.73 -2.25
CA HIS A 68 -11.99 22.94 -2.91
C HIS A 68 -12.47 22.78 -4.37
N GLY A 69 -12.37 21.60 -4.98
CA GLY A 69 -12.86 21.38 -6.35
C GLY A 69 -12.23 22.29 -7.41
N ASN A 70 -11.02 22.80 -7.15
CA ASN A 70 -10.31 23.64 -8.10
C ASN A 70 -8.84 23.27 -8.17
N TYR A 71 -8.47 22.46 -9.15
CA TYR A 71 -7.09 22.02 -9.37
C TYR A 71 -6.16 23.09 -9.97
N LYS A 72 -6.68 24.29 -10.28
CA LYS A 72 -5.93 25.44 -10.80
C LYS A 72 -5.48 26.40 -9.69
N ARG A 73 -5.86 26.15 -8.44
CA ARG A 73 -5.43 26.96 -7.31
C ARG A 73 -3.91 26.91 -7.11
N LEU A 74 -3.38 27.96 -6.49
CA LEU A 74 -1.99 27.99 -6.04
C LEU A 74 -1.81 27.17 -4.76
N GLY A 75 -0.62 26.62 -4.59
CA GLY A 75 -0.23 25.82 -3.42
C GLY A 75 -0.63 24.36 -3.50
N ASP A 76 -0.46 23.66 -2.38
CA ASP A 76 -0.82 22.25 -2.26
C ASP A 76 -2.34 22.08 -2.35
N ILE A 77 -2.77 21.08 -3.14
CA ILE A 77 -4.15 20.61 -3.23
C ILE A 77 -4.17 19.25 -2.55
N HIS A 78 -4.71 19.18 -1.33
CA HIS A 78 -4.72 17.92 -0.60
C HIS A 78 -5.80 16.98 -1.15
N ILE A 79 -5.50 15.69 -1.09
CA ILE A 79 -6.50 14.65 -1.21
C ILE A 79 -7.14 14.46 0.15
N CYS A 80 -8.46 14.33 0.16
CA CYS A 80 -9.27 14.13 1.36
C CYS A 80 -10.35 13.08 1.11
N GLN A 81 -11.05 12.70 2.18
CA GLN A 81 -12.37 12.10 2.06
C GLN A 81 -13.46 13.15 2.31
N TRP A 82 -14.55 13.09 1.54
CA TRP A 82 -15.67 14.03 1.70
C TRP A 82 -17.02 13.36 1.38
N HIS A 83 -18.11 14.00 1.81
CA HIS A 83 -19.48 13.59 1.48
C HIS A 83 -19.67 13.47 -0.03
N ARG A 84 -20.37 12.41 -0.46
CA ARG A 84 -20.60 12.15 -1.88
C ARG A 84 -21.35 13.31 -2.54
N LYS A 85 -20.77 13.86 -3.60
CA LYS A 85 -21.35 14.91 -4.44
C LYS A 85 -22.01 14.31 -5.67
N VAL A 86 -22.99 15.00 -6.24
CA VAL A 86 -23.75 14.57 -7.42
C VAL A 86 -23.76 15.65 -8.50
N GLY A 87 -24.09 15.26 -9.74
CA GLY A 87 -24.15 16.18 -10.87
C GLY A 87 -22.80 16.87 -11.14
N LYS A 88 -22.84 18.18 -11.40
CA LYS A 88 -21.64 18.98 -11.72
C LYS A 88 -20.67 19.13 -10.55
N GLU A 89 -21.18 19.06 -9.31
CA GLU A 89 -20.34 19.15 -8.11
C GLU A 89 -19.48 17.90 -7.89
N ALA A 90 -19.83 16.77 -8.51
CA ALA A 90 -19.12 15.51 -8.32
C ALA A 90 -17.76 15.44 -9.01
N HIS A 91 -17.43 16.40 -9.88
CA HIS A 91 -16.26 16.43 -10.74
C HIS A 91 -14.95 16.11 -9.97
N ASN A 92 -14.80 16.71 -8.77
CA ASN A 92 -13.62 16.50 -7.92
C ASN A 92 -13.61 15.21 -7.09
N GLN A 93 -14.57 14.31 -7.31
CA GLN A 93 -14.67 12.98 -6.71
C GLN A 93 -14.67 11.86 -7.75
N LYS A 94 -14.38 12.21 -9.01
CA LYS A 94 -14.34 11.26 -10.13
C LYS A 94 -12.90 10.89 -10.47
N TRP A 95 -12.65 9.59 -10.45
CA TRP A 95 -11.30 9.04 -10.59
C TRP A 95 -11.23 7.94 -11.64
N LEU A 96 -10.06 7.86 -12.27
CA LEU A 96 -9.67 6.83 -13.21
C LEU A 96 -8.43 6.12 -12.69
N TYR A 97 -8.42 4.79 -12.78
CA TYR A 97 -7.18 4.04 -12.75
C TYR A 97 -6.64 3.94 -14.16
N ARG A 98 -5.33 4.04 -14.34
CA ARG A 98 -4.68 4.01 -15.65
C ARG A 98 -3.50 3.07 -15.66
N THR A 99 -2.96 2.84 -16.84
CA THR A 99 -1.68 2.16 -17.02
C THR A 99 -0.60 2.84 -16.18
N HIS A 100 0.46 2.10 -15.88
CA HIS A 100 1.57 2.55 -15.01
C HIS A 100 1.17 2.85 -13.56
N ASN A 101 0.01 2.37 -13.12
CA ASN A 101 -0.46 2.45 -11.73
C ASN A 101 -0.81 3.88 -11.30
N LEU A 102 -1.39 4.67 -12.19
CA LEU A 102 -1.76 6.06 -11.90
C LEU A 102 -3.24 6.15 -11.49
N ILE A 103 -3.54 6.81 -10.37
CA ILE A 103 -4.90 7.23 -10.01
C ILE A 103 -5.03 8.70 -10.40
N SER A 104 -5.93 8.98 -11.33
CA SER A 104 -6.02 10.29 -12.02
C SER A 104 -7.41 10.87 -11.90
N SER A 105 -7.49 12.20 -11.81
CA SER A 105 -8.77 12.91 -11.85
C SER A 105 -9.41 12.78 -13.23
N VAL A 106 -10.74 12.69 -13.27
CA VAL A 106 -11.50 12.79 -14.52
C VAL A 106 -11.51 14.22 -15.07
N ASP A 107 -11.36 15.25 -14.22
CA ASP A 107 -11.38 16.65 -14.66
C ASP A 107 -10.17 17.02 -15.50
N ASP A 108 -9.01 16.48 -15.14
CA ASP A 108 -7.76 16.58 -15.89
C ASP A 108 -6.97 15.30 -15.63
N ILE A 109 -6.82 14.47 -16.66
CA ILE A 109 -6.09 13.21 -16.57
C ILE A 109 -4.60 13.40 -16.23
N ASN A 110 -4.05 14.61 -16.37
CA ASN A 110 -2.69 14.94 -15.94
C ASN A 110 -2.65 15.42 -14.48
N ARG A 111 -3.72 15.26 -13.72
CA ARG A 111 -3.76 15.44 -12.27
C ARG A 111 -3.87 14.08 -11.58
N VAL A 112 -2.86 13.73 -10.81
CA VAL A 112 -2.70 12.40 -10.20
C VAL A 112 -2.46 12.49 -8.70
N LEU A 113 -2.75 11.40 -7.99
CA LEU A 113 -2.38 11.24 -6.58
C LEU A 113 -0.86 11.15 -6.44
N ASP A 114 -0.30 11.93 -5.53
CA ASP A 114 1.14 11.99 -5.26
C ASP A 114 1.40 12.12 -3.76
N ILE A 115 2.39 11.40 -3.26
CA ILE A 115 2.83 11.53 -1.87
C ILE A 115 3.68 12.79 -1.72
N LYS A 116 3.28 13.67 -0.81
CA LYS A 116 3.94 14.96 -0.58
C LYS A 116 5.44 14.77 -0.33
N GLY A 117 6.24 15.38 -1.21
CA GLY A 117 7.70 15.35 -1.14
C GLY A 117 8.31 13.96 -1.37
N GLY A 118 7.57 12.98 -1.87
CA GLY A 118 8.05 11.61 -2.00
C GLY A 118 8.44 10.99 -0.65
N SER A 119 7.79 11.39 0.44
CA SER A 119 8.09 10.84 1.76
C SER A 119 7.68 9.37 1.86
N MET A 120 8.56 8.55 2.44
CA MET A 120 8.28 7.13 2.74
C MET A 120 7.76 6.92 4.16
N LEU A 121 7.64 7.98 4.96
CA LEU A 121 7.22 7.88 6.36
C LEU A 121 5.70 7.71 6.50
N PRO A 122 5.22 6.96 7.52
CA PRO A 122 3.80 6.96 7.87
C PRO A 122 3.33 8.38 8.21
N GLY A 123 2.09 8.70 7.84
CA GLY A 123 1.50 10.02 8.03
C GLY A 123 1.82 11.03 6.93
N ALA A 124 2.61 10.66 5.90
CA ALA A 124 2.85 11.54 4.77
C ALA A 124 1.54 11.84 4.02
N GLU A 125 1.25 13.13 3.83
CA GLU A 125 0.04 13.61 3.14
C GLU A 125 0.06 13.25 1.66
N VAL A 126 -1.13 13.04 1.10
CA VAL A 126 -1.32 12.82 -0.34
C VAL A 126 -1.92 14.08 -0.97
N LEU A 127 -1.38 14.45 -2.13
CA LEU A 127 -1.73 15.65 -2.89
C LEU A 127 -2.26 15.28 -4.28
N LEU A 128 -3.04 16.18 -4.85
CA LEU A 128 -3.29 16.21 -6.29
C LEU A 128 -2.15 16.98 -6.95
N ARG A 129 -1.31 16.30 -7.73
CA ARG A 129 -0.17 16.90 -8.44
C ARG A 129 -0.31 16.76 -9.94
N LYS A 130 0.44 17.59 -10.67
CA LYS A 130 0.61 17.39 -12.11
C LYS A 130 1.40 16.09 -12.31
N LEU A 131 0.98 15.28 -13.28
CA LEU A 131 1.70 14.09 -13.70
C LEU A 131 3.12 14.47 -14.11
N GLU A 132 4.09 13.81 -13.50
CA GLU A 132 5.51 13.99 -13.78
C GLU A 132 6.03 12.84 -14.64
N THR A 133 7.03 13.11 -15.46
CA THR A 133 7.70 12.11 -16.29
C THR A 133 9.18 12.42 -16.31
N ASN A 134 9.96 11.54 -15.69
CA ASN A 134 11.40 11.65 -15.58
C ASN A 134 12.01 10.54 -16.43
N GLN A 135 12.71 10.90 -17.51
CA GLN A 135 13.36 9.94 -18.41
C GLN A 135 12.40 8.83 -18.92
N GLY A 136 11.17 9.22 -19.27
CA GLY A 136 10.16 8.29 -19.78
C GLY A 136 9.43 7.45 -18.71
N SER A 137 9.71 7.67 -17.41
CA SER A 137 9.04 6.97 -16.30
C SER A 137 8.34 7.94 -15.35
N HIS A 138 7.21 7.51 -14.78
CA HIS A 138 6.52 8.24 -13.73
C HIS A 138 7.18 7.96 -12.36
N PRO A 139 7.31 8.97 -11.48
CA PRO A 139 7.91 8.79 -10.16
C PRO A 139 7.09 7.81 -9.32
N ALA A 140 7.77 7.02 -8.47
CA ALA A 140 7.10 6.03 -7.62
C ALA A 140 6.10 6.67 -6.64
N SER A 141 6.29 7.94 -6.26
CA SER A 141 5.36 8.69 -5.41
C SER A 141 3.98 8.90 -6.05
N GLN A 142 3.90 8.84 -7.38
CA GLN A 142 2.65 8.98 -8.16
C GLN A 142 2.03 7.63 -8.53
N ARG A 143 2.62 6.51 -8.10
CA ARG A 143 2.24 5.16 -8.54
C ARG A 143 1.63 4.34 -7.40
N TRP A 144 0.47 3.75 -7.68
CA TRP A 144 -0.42 3.12 -6.72
C TRP A 144 -0.90 1.75 -7.21
N LEU A 145 -0.52 0.71 -6.49
CA LEU A 145 -1.06 -0.63 -6.70
C LEU A 145 -2.45 -0.72 -6.08
N ILE A 146 -3.39 -1.32 -6.82
CA ILE A 146 -4.71 -1.68 -6.28
C ILE A 146 -4.64 -3.13 -5.82
N GLU A 147 -4.67 -3.33 -4.51
CA GLU A 147 -4.52 -4.66 -3.90
C GLU A 147 -5.86 -5.10 -3.33
N ILE A 148 -6.50 -6.09 -3.96
CA ILE A 148 -7.81 -6.60 -3.57
C ILE A 148 -7.70 -7.31 -2.21
N GLN A 149 -8.64 -7.04 -1.31
CA GLN A 149 -8.83 -7.78 -0.06
C GLN A 149 -9.53 -9.11 -0.39
N THR A 150 -8.92 -10.25 -0.03
CA THR A 150 -9.59 -11.56 -0.17
C THR A 150 -10.56 -11.83 0.98
N GLU A 151 -11.40 -12.85 0.80
CA GLU A 151 -12.39 -13.29 1.79
C GLU A 151 -11.79 -13.66 3.16
N GLN A 152 -10.50 -13.99 3.21
CA GLN A 152 -9.77 -14.27 4.47
C GLN A 152 -9.23 -13.00 5.15
N GLY A 153 -9.53 -11.81 4.62
CA GLY A 153 -9.03 -10.54 5.17
C GLY A 153 -7.57 -10.24 4.86
N VAL A 154 -6.90 -11.11 4.10
CA VAL A 154 -5.52 -10.95 3.60
C VAL A 154 -5.50 -10.40 2.16
N PRO A 155 -4.43 -9.71 1.74
CA PRO A 155 -4.20 -9.35 0.36
C PRO A 155 -4.23 -10.55 -0.59
N GLN A 156 -4.79 -10.38 -1.79
CA GLN A 156 -4.77 -11.43 -2.82
C GLN A 156 -3.36 -11.93 -3.14
N ALA A 157 -2.37 -11.04 -3.10
CA ALA A 157 -0.97 -11.42 -3.27
C ALA A 157 -0.47 -12.42 -2.22
N LEU A 158 -1.03 -12.42 -1.00
CA LEU A 158 -0.67 -13.35 0.08
C LEU A 158 -1.55 -14.61 0.09
N ALA A 159 -2.79 -14.52 -0.38
CA ALA A 159 -3.69 -15.69 -0.46
C ALA A 159 -3.23 -16.74 -1.48
N VAL A 160 -2.57 -16.32 -2.57
CA VAL A 160 -2.03 -17.24 -3.59
C VAL A 160 -0.89 -18.10 -3.05
N TYR A 161 -0.08 -17.57 -2.12
CA TYR A 161 1.00 -18.35 -1.50
C TYR A 161 0.50 -19.45 -0.57
N ASP A 162 -0.66 -19.26 0.07
CA ASP A 162 -1.22 -20.24 1.01
C ASP A 162 -1.99 -21.35 0.29
N SER A 163 -2.63 -21.05 -0.85
CA SER A 163 -3.33 -22.05 -1.66
C SER A 163 -2.39 -23.05 -2.35
N ASP A 164 -1.18 -22.62 -2.72
CA ASP A 164 -0.18 -23.48 -3.38
C ASP A 164 0.52 -24.47 -2.43
N GLN A 165 0.34 -24.33 -1.11
CA GLN A 165 0.87 -25.26 -0.10
C GLN A 165 -0.10 -26.39 0.28
N ILE A 166 -1.37 -26.33 -0.14
CA ILE A 166 -2.39 -27.33 0.25
C ILE A 166 -2.51 -28.48 -0.78
N THR A 167 -1.92 -28.34 -1.97
CA THR A 167 -1.90 -29.41 -2.98
C THR A 167 -0.49 -29.78 -3.41
N GLY A 168 0.26 -30.43 -2.52
CA GLY A 168 1.51 -31.07 -2.93
C GLY A 168 2.44 -31.40 -1.77
N SER A 169 2.40 -32.64 -1.29
CA SER A 169 3.56 -33.21 -0.64
C SER A 169 4.72 -33.25 -1.65
N PHE A 170 5.82 -32.55 -1.38
CA PHE A 170 7.16 -33.14 -1.21
C PHE A 170 8.24 -32.06 -1.14
N ALA A 171 9.18 -32.32 -0.23
CA ALA A 171 10.56 -31.81 -0.16
C ALA A 171 10.78 -30.33 0.22
N ALA A 172 11.37 -30.15 1.40
CA ALA A 172 12.07 -28.94 1.78
C ALA A 172 13.16 -28.61 0.74
N PRO A 173 13.31 -27.35 0.29
CA PRO A 173 14.45 -26.94 -0.51
C PRO A 173 15.72 -26.98 0.35
N ILE A 174 16.50 -28.02 0.08
CA ILE A 174 17.93 -28.20 0.28
C ILE A 174 18.66 -26.87 0.53
N GLU A 175 19.33 -26.78 1.68
CA GLU A 175 20.25 -25.71 2.04
C GLU A 175 21.21 -25.42 0.87
N SER A 176 21.24 -24.16 0.42
CA SER A 176 22.26 -23.70 -0.50
C SER A 176 23.62 -23.75 0.19
N SER A 177 24.38 -24.78 -0.18
CA SER A 177 25.77 -25.01 0.17
C SER A 177 26.62 -23.77 -0.12
N ASN A 178 27.22 -23.23 0.94
CA ASN A 178 28.17 -22.13 0.89
C ASN A 178 29.53 -22.68 0.39
N PRO A 179 30.09 -22.23 -0.75
CA PRO A 179 31.25 -22.88 -1.37
C PRO A 179 32.62 -22.49 -0.77
N TRP A 180 32.68 -22.02 0.48
CA TRP A 180 33.93 -21.59 1.12
C TRP A 180 34.16 -22.09 2.55
N THR A 181 33.73 -23.31 2.87
CA THR A 181 34.12 -23.94 4.14
C THR A 181 34.87 -25.24 3.88
N THR A 182 36.15 -25.13 3.55
CA THR A 182 37.09 -26.25 3.60
C THR A 182 37.56 -26.48 5.05
N PHE A 183 37.26 -27.68 5.54
CA PHE A 183 38.01 -28.55 6.47
C PHE A 183 38.63 -27.93 7.74
N ASP A 184 38.19 -28.37 8.92
CA ASP A 184 38.84 -29.53 9.55
C ASP A 184 37.95 -30.19 10.63
N THR A 185 37.90 -31.52 10.58
CA THR A 185 37.30 -32.47 11.55
C THR A 185 38.24 -32.64 12.75
N THR A 186 37.79 -32.77 13.99
CA THR A 186 37.42 -34.03 14.67
C THR A 186 36.62 -33.69 15.95
N GLU A 187 35.45 -34.30 16.22
CA GLU A 187 35.23 -35.41 17.19
C GLU A 187 36.00 -35.19 18.52
N ASP A 188 35.40 -35.14 19.71
CA ASP A 188 34.47 -36.10 20.33
C ASP A 188 33.83 -35.55 21.63
N GLU A 189 32.80 -36.26 22.11
CA GLU A 189 31.82 -35.95 23.17
C GLU A 189 32.32 -35.93 24.66
N PRO A 190 31.45 -35.64 25.67
CA PRO A 190 31.81 -34.97 26.93
C PRO A 190 32.19 -35.91 28.08
N GLY A 191 32.99 -35.39 29.02
CA GLY A 191 33.39 -36.08 30.25
C GLY A 191 33.44 -35.14 31.46
N ILE A 192 32.59 -35.42 32.44
CA ILE A 192 32.55 -34.82 33.78
C ILE A 192 33.86 -35.11 34.52
N GLY A 193 34.45 -34.11 35.18
CA GLY A 193 35.59 -34.34 36.09
C GLY A 193 36.09 -33.07 36.78
N GLN A 194 35.89 -33.01 38.09
CA GLN A 194 36.36 -31.98 39.02
C GLN A 194 37.89 -31.78 38.97
N ASN A 195 38.39 -30.54 39.07
CA ASN A 195 39.11 -30.08 40.27
C ASN A 195 39.53 -28.59 40.17
N SER A 196 39.35 -27.94 41.32
CA SER A 196 39.90 -26.67 41.77
C SER A 196 41.42 -26.52 41.57
N TYR A 197 41.90 -25.28 41.33
CA TYR A 197 43.01 -24.61 42.04
C TYR A 197 43.26 -23.19 41.43
N TYR A 198 42.97 -22.13 42.20
CA TYR A 198 43.75 -20.87 42.23
C TYR A 198 44.98 -21.10 43.13
N PRO A 199 46.09 -20.33 43.15
CA PRO A 199 46.27 -18.89 42.87
C PRO A 199 47.52 -18.62 41.96
N SER A 200 47.99 -17.42 41.62
CA SER A 200 48.17 -16.14 42.34
C SER A 200 48.40 -15.02 41.32
#